data_AF-A0A950R0B7-F1
#
_entry.id   AF-A0A950R0B7-F1
#
_cell.length_a   1.000
_cell.length_b   1.000
_cell.length_c   1.000
_cell.angle_alpha   90.00
_cell.angle_beta   90.00
_cell.angle_gamma   90.00
#
_symmetry.space_group_name_H-M   'P 1'
#
loop_
_entity.id
_entity.type
_entity.pdbx_description
1 polymer ?
#
loop_
_entity_poly.entity_id
_entity_poly.type
_entity_poly.pdbx_seq_one_letter_code
_entity_poly.pdbx_strand_id
1 'polypeptide(L)'
;MSRDFEFKQLLRAYRSGVINEQTFEQELVQLEHGAGNGDSGRGFQAMGKTYGSEREAIIAMLDRFRAGEANGQNAFAAWEKQVSTECIRSGIRMITEREGYHARIFERRLSDLGAECKAQITDASLKITEKLGDAKTSDKEKLLYITSLAPDPAAFFQPVCDFVDAIKDDLETKELFGLYVQDELSSARWLMHACEALNGPAPRPMATVGNGAADSLV
;
A
#
# COMPACT_ATOMS: atom_id res chain seq x y z
N MET A 1 -8.47 -21.99 -1.81
CA MET A 1 -9.61 -22.59 -1.11
C MET A 1 -9.85 -23.94 -1.76
N SER A 2 -10.07 -25.03 -1.01
CA SER A 2 -10.29 -26.32 -1.66
C SER A 2 -11.73 -26.37 -2.19
N ARG A 3 -11.92 -26.99 -3.35
CA ARG A 3 -13.24 -27.19 -3.97
C ARG A 3 -14.27 -27.80 -3.01
N ASP A 4 -13.80 -28.70 -2.15
CA ASP A 4 -14.58 -29.33 -1.09
C ASP A 4 -15.13 -28.34 -0.06
N PHE A 5 -14.40 -27.26 0.24
CA PHE A 5 -14.85 -26.25 1.18
C PHE A 5 -15.96 -25.39 0.58
N GLU A 6 -15.81 -24.94 -0.66
CA GLU A 6 -16.81 -24.13 -1.38
C GLU A 6 -18.12 -24.91 -1.57
N PHE A 7 -18.02 -26.19 -1.94
CA PHE A 7 -19.19 -27.07 -2.03
C PHE A 7 -19.92 -27.22 -0.69
N LYS A 8 -19.19 -27.39 0.42
CA LYS A 8 -19.79 -27.51 1.76
C LYS A 8 -20.50 -26.21 2.19
N GLN A 9 -19.96 -25.06 1.83
CA GLN A 9 -20.57 -23.76 2.13
C GLN A 9 -21.86 -23.55 1.31
N LEU A 10 -21.82 -23.86 0.01
CA LEU A 10 -22.98 -23.78 -0.87
C LEU A 10 -24.11 -24.70 -0.39
N LEU A 11 -23.77 -25.95 -0.03
CA LEU A 11 -24.73 -26.92 0.52
C LEU A 11 -25.32 -26.47 1.86
N ARG A 12 -24.52 -25.81 2.70
CA ARG A 12 -24.99 -25.25 3.98
C ARG A 12 -26.01 -24.13 3.74
N ALA A 13 -25.73 -23.21 2.82
CA ALA A 13 -26.62 -22.10 2.48
C ALA A 13 -27.98 -22.60 1.93
N TYR A 14 -27.96 -23.62 1.08
CA TYR A 14 -29.19 -24.25 0.56
C TYR A 14 -30.00 -24.92 1.67
N ARG A 15 -29.36 -25.72 2.52
CA ARG A 15 -30.02 -26.40 3.65
C ARG A 15 -30.60 -25.44 4.69
N SER A 16 -29.98 -24.27 4.86
CA SER A 16 -30.51 -23.22 5.73
C SER A 16 -31.60 -22.37 5.08
N GLY A 17 -31.99 -22.65 3.82
CA GLY A 17 -33.00 -21.89 3.10
C GLY A 17 -32.58 -20.48 2.71
N VAL A 18 -31.27 -20.19 2.74
CA VAL A 18 -30.72 -18.87 2.37
C VAL A 18 -30.75 -18.67 0.86
N ILE A 19 -30.59 -19.76 0.11
CA ILE A 19 -30.71 -19.80 -1.35
C ILE A 19 -31.75 -20.85 -1.74
N ASN A 20 -32.43 -20.63 -2.87
CA ASN A 20 -33.38 -21.58 -3.42
C ASN A 20 -32.68 -22.63 -4.31
N GLU A 21 -33.42 -23.64 -4.73
CA GLU A 21 -32.91 -24.76 -5.54
C GLU A 21 -32.30 -24.28 -6.87
N GLN A 22 -32.95 -23.34 -7.55
CA GLN A 22 -32.45 -22.78 -8.81
C GLN A 22 -31.10 -22.06 -8.62
N THR A 23 -30.95 -21.28 -7.55
CA THR A 23 -29.69 -20.62 -7.21
C THR A 23 -28.62 -21.63 -6.83
N PHE A 24 -28.98 -22.68 -6.08
CA PHE A 24 -28.05 -23.75 -5.73
C PHE A 24 -27.51 -24.49 -6.96
N GLU A 25 -28.38 -24.85 -7.90
CA GLU A 25 -27.98 -25.53 -9.15
C GLU A 25 -27.07 -24.65 -10.02
N GLN A 26 -27.37 -23.36 -10.13
CA GLN A 26 -26.54 -22.40 -10.87
C GLN A 26 -25.13 -22.28 -10.29
N GLU A 27 -25.03 -22.14 -8.97
CA GLU A 27 -23.74 -22.06 -8.28
C GLU A 27 -22.97 -23.39 -8.35
N LEU A 28 -23.67 -24.53 -8.30
CA LEU A 28 -23.06 -25.86 -8.43
C LEU A 28 -22.45 -26.06 -9.83
N VAL A 29 -23.16 -25.65 -10.88
CA VAL A 29 -22.66 -25.68 -12.26
C VAL A 29 -21.43 -24.78 -12.43
N GLN A 30 -21.41 -23.61 -11.79
CA GLN A 30 -20.22 -22.73 -11.78
C GLN A 30 -19.03 -23.38 -11.06
N LEU A 31 -19.29 -24.06 -9.95
CA LEU A 31 -18.30 -24.77 -9.13
C LEU A 31 -17.76 -26.03 -9.85
N GLU A 32 -18.57 -26.69 -10.68
CA GLU A 32 -18.21 -27.84 -11.52
C GLU A 32 -17.43 -27.44 -12.79
N HIS A 33 -17.77 -26.31 -13.41
CA HIS A 33 -17.09 -25.79 -14.60
C HIS A 33 -15.88 -24.89 -14.31
N GLY A 34 -15.54 -24.68 -13.03
CA GLY A 34 -14.38 -23.89 -12.64
C GLY A 34 -14.51 -22.40 -12.98
N ALA A 35 -15.74 -21.94 -13.18
CA ALA A 35 -16.05 -20.54 -13.40
C ALA A 35 -16.33 -19.90 -12.04
N GLY A 36 -15.27 -19.63 -11.27
CA GLY A 36 -15.35 -18.54 -10.31
C GLY A 36 -15.75 -17.28 -11.08
N ASN A 37 -16.71 -16.53 -10.57
CA ASN A 37 -17.20 -15.29 -11.17
C ASN A 37 -16.03 -14.44 -11.69
N GLY A 38 -15.93 -14.37 -13.01
CA GLY A 38 -14.78 -13.87 -13.75
C GLY A 38 -15.15 -13.89 -15.22
N ASP A 39 -16.17 -13.10 -15.54
CA ASP A 39 -16.69 -12.96 -16.90
C ASP A 39 -15.57 -12.57 -17.88
N SER A 40 -15.54 -13.30 -19.01
CA SER A 40 -14.61 -13.30 -20.13
C SER A 40 -13.21 -13.86 -19.85
N GLY A 41 -12.74 -14.78 -20.71
CA GLY A 41 -11.38 -15.38 -20.70
C GLY A 41 -10.22 -14.40 -20.95
N ARG A 42 -10.35 -13.16 -20.48
CA ARG A 42 -9.31 -12.15 -20.32
C ARG A 42 -9.00 -12.10 -18.83
N GLY A 43 -7.84 -12.61 -18.43
CA GLY A 43 -7.40 -12.57 -17.04
C GLY A 43 -7.46 -11.17 -16.43
N PHE A 44 -7.52 -11.10 -15.10
CA PHE A 44 -7.58 -9.84 -14.35
C PHE A 44 -6.34 -8.99 -14.63
N GLN A 45 -6.53 -7.75 -15.08
CA GLN A 45 -5.42 -6.85 -15.41
C GLN A 45 -5.14 -5.92 -14.24
N ALA A 46 -3.90 -5.89 -13.76
CA ALA A 46 -3.46 -4.95 -12.75
C ALA A 46 -1.97 -4.67 -12.87
N MET A 47 -1.55 -3.42 -12.64
CA MET A 47 -0.13 -3.03 -12.59
C MET A 47 0.66 -3.48 -13.84
N GLY A 48 0.04 -3.43 -15.02
CA GLY A 48 0.64 -3.85 -16.29
C GLY A 48 0.81 -5.37 -16.46
N LYS A 49 0.16 -6.19 -15.62
CA LYS A 49 0.21 -7.65 -15.65
C LYS A 49 -1.19 -8.25 -15.75
N THR A 50 -1.26 -9.41 -16.39
CA THR A 50 -2.45 -10.27 -16.42
C THR A 50 -2.33 -11.37 -15.38
N TYR A 51 -3.38 -11.52 -14.57
CA TYR A 51 -3.54 -12.55 -13.55
C TYR A 51 -4.67 -13.50 -13.93
N GLY A 52 -4.65 -14.74 -13.44
CA GLY A 52 -5.73 -15.70 -13.68
C GLY A 52 -7.05 -15.33 -13.01
N SER A 53 -7.00 -14.52 -11.94
CA SER A 53 -8.18 -14.03 -11.22
C SER A 53 -7.89 -12.75 -10.44
N GLU A 54 -8.93 -12.06 -9.97
CA GLU A 54 -8.83 -10.94 -9.02
C GLU A 54 -8.08 -11.38 -7.75
N ARG A 55 -8.44 -12.54 -7.20
CA ARG A 55 -7.79 -13.09 -6.00
C ARG A 55 -6.29 -13.28 -6.17
N GLU A 56 -5.86 -13.81 -7.32
CA GLU A 56 -4.44 -14.00 -7.61
C GLU A 56 -3.72 -12.65 -7.68
N ALA A 57 -4.32 -11.65 -8.33
CA ALA A 57 -3.79 -10.30 -8.39
C ALA A 57 -3.68 -9.68 -6.99
N ILE A 58 -4.72 -9.83 -6.17
CA ILE A 58 -4.76 -9.35 -4.79
C ILE A 58 -3.64 -9.96 -3.95
N ILE A 59 -3.49 -11.28 -3.95
CA ILE A 59 -2.43 -11.94 -3.18
C ILE A 59 -1.06 -11.46 -3.65
N ALA A 60 -0.86 -11.37 -4.96
CA ALA A 60 0.41 -10.89 -5.52
C ALA A 60 0.70 -9.43 -5.13
N MET A 61 -0.32 -8.56 -5.10
CA MET A 61 -0.18 -7.17 -4.69
C MET A 61 0.10 -7.05 -3.20
N LEU A 62 -0.75 -7.63 -2.35
CA LEU A 62 -0.54 -7.62 -0.90
C LEU A 62 0.87 -8.09 -0.52
N ASP A 63 1.33 -9.18 -1.12
CA ASP A 63 2.65 -9.75 -0.84
C ASP A 63 3.78 -8.81 -1.28
N ARG A 64 3.67 -8.21 -2.47
CA ARG A 64 4.64 -7.24 -2.97
C ARG A 64 4.68 -5.96 -2.13
N PHE A 65 3.53 -5.39 -1.81
CA PHE A 65 3.44 -4.16 -1.01
C PHE A 65 3.94 -4.42 0.40
N ARG A 66 3.51 -5.50 1.06
CA ARG A 66 4.06 -5.94 2.35
C ARG A 66 5.60 -5.99 2.38
N ALA A 67 6.24 -6.49 1.31
CA ALA A 67 7.70 -6.49 1.19
C ALA A 67 8.28 -5.08 1.02
N GLY A 68 7.65 -4.26 0.17
CA GLY A 68 8.03 -2.88 -0.08
C GLY A 68 7.97 -2.04 1.20
N GLU A 69 6.83 -2.05 1.88
CA GLU A 69 6.56 -1.32 3.11
C GLU A 69 7.49 -1.74 4.26
N ALA A 70 7.76 -3.05 4.41
CA ALA A 70 8.72 -3.51 5.41
C ALA A 70 10.14 -2.99 5.11
N ASN A 71 10.52 -2.89 3.83
CA ASN A 71 11.78 -2.25 3.45
C ASN A 71 11.75 -0.73 3.64
N GLY A 72 10.63 -0.07 3.33
CA GLY A 72 10.42 1.36 3.57
C GLY A 72 10.61 1.71 5.04
N GLN A 73 9.98 0.94 5.95
CA GLN A 73 10.21 1.03 7.39
C GLN A 73 11.70 0.93 7.72
N ASN A 74 12.41 -0.08 7.20
CA ASN A 74 13.83 -0.26 7.45
C ASN A 74 14.66 0.94 6.95
N ALA A 75 14.33 1.48 5.79
CA ALA A 75 15.00 2.62 5.18
C ALA A 75 14.80 3.91 6.01
N PHE A 76 13.56 4.22 6.39
CA PHE A 76 13.27 5.38 7.21
C PHE A 76 13.75 5.22 8.65
N ALA A 77 13.72 4.02 9.23
CA ALA A 77 14.33 3.75 10.54
C ALA A 77 15.86 3.93 10.49
N ALA A 78 16.51 3.57 9.39
CA ALA A 78 17.95 3.82 9.20
C ALA A 78 18.26 5.31 9.10
N TRP A 79 17.40 6.09 8.44
CA TRP A 79 17.52 7.55 8.44
C TRP A 79 17.25 8.15 9.82
N GLU A 80 16.20 7.71 10.51
CA GLU A 80 15.81 8.22 11.82
C GLU A 80 16.95 8.16 12.85
N LYS A 81 17.73 7.06 12.85
CA LYS A 81 18.88 6.88 13.77
C LYS A 81 19.95 7.97 13.67
N GLN A 82 19.96 8.72 12.58
CA GLN A 82 21.01 9.69 12.24
C GLN A 82 20.46 11.05 11.79
N VAL A 83 19.14 11.25 11.84
CA VAL A 83 18.52 12.50 11.42
C VAL A 83 19.01 13.65 12.31
N SER A 84 19.63 14.64 11.68
CA SER A 84 20.28 15.75 12.38
C SER A 84 19.43 17.04 12.33
N THR A 85 18.61 17.18 11.31
CA THR A 85 17.77 18.35 11.06
C THR A 85 16.50 18.26 11.90
N GLU A 86 16.39 19.15 12.89
CA GLU A 86 15.34 19.10 13.91
C GLU A 86 13.92 19.14 13.32
N CYS A 87 13.67 20.05 12.38
CA CYS A 87 12.32 20.31 11.84
C CYS A 87 11.71 19.14 11.05
N ILE A 88 12.51 18.14 10.64
CA ILE A 88 12.02 16.96 9.91
C ILE A 88 11.98 15.69 10.77
N ARG A 89 12.64 15.70 11.94
CA ARG A 89 12.85 14.49 12.76
C ARG A 89 11.54 13.75 13.06
N SER A 90 10.52 14.47 13.52
CA SER A 90 9.23 13.86 13.87
C SER A 90 8.44 13.39 12.65
N GLY A 91 8.60 14.05 11.50
CA GLY A 91 7.94 13.58 10.27
C GLY A 91 8.58 12.30 9.73
N ILE A 92 9.91 12.17 9.80
CA ILE A 92 10.60 10.91 9.48
C ILE A 92 10.13 9.78 10.40
N ARG A 93 9.99 10.03 11.71
CA ARG A 93 9.42 9.06 12.67
C ARG A 93 8.00 8.62 12.30
N MET A 94 7.15 9.58 11.96
CA MET A 94 5.76 9.30 11.57
C MET A 94 5.71 8.39 10.34
N ILE A 95 6.55 8.66 9.33
CA ILE A 95 6.64 7.85 8.13
C ILE A 95 7.15 6.45 8.48
N THR A 96 8.24 6.32 9.26
CA THR A 96 8.74 5.00 9.71
C THR A 96 7.63 4.14 10.34
N GLU A 97 6.80 4.72 11.20
CA GLU A 97 5.70 4.00 11.85
C GLU A 97 4.57 3.62 10.88
N ARG A 98 4.24 4.49 9.92
CA ARG A 98 3.23 4.22 8.88
C ARG A 98 3.63 3.05 7.99
N GLU A 99 4.86 3.08 7.46
CA GLU A 99 5.40 2.02 6.61
C GLU A 99 5.38 0.67 7.34
N GLY A 100 5.81 0.67 8.61
CA GLY A 100 5.75 -0.54 9.44
C GLY A 100 4.33 -1.02 9.72
N TYR A 101 3.38 -0.10 9.91
CA TYR A 101 1.98 -0.43 10.07
C TYR A 101 1.38 -1.03 8.78
N HIS A 102 1.66 -0.44 7.63
CA HIS A 102 1.20 -0.93 6.32
C HIS A 102 1.75 -2.33 6.04
N ALA A 103 3.04 -2.58 6.31
CA ALA A 103 3.62 -3.91 6.19
C ALA A 103 2.85 -4.95 7.03
N ARG A 104 2.58 -4.64 8.31
CA ARG A 104 1.86 -5.55 9.22
C ARG A 104 0.41 -5.79 8.80
N ILE A 105 -0.30 -4.77 8.32
CA ILE A 105 -1.71 -4.94 7.92
C ILE A 105 -1.83 -5.73 6.62
N PHE A 106 -0.92 -5.54 5.67
CA PHE A 106 -0.87 -6.35 4.46
C PHE A 106 -0.51 -7.82 4.75
N GLU A 107 0.45 -8.07 5.65
CA GLU A 107 0.78 -9.42 6.10
C GLU A 107 -0.42 -10.11 6.79
N ARG A 108 -1.11 -9.38 7.65
CA ARG A 108 -2.33 -9.87 8.29
C ARG A 108 -3.40 -10.23 7.24
N ARG A 109 -3.62 -9.36 6.25
CA ARG A 109 -4.60 -9.63 5.19
C ARG A 109 -4.22 -10.85 4.36
N LEU A 110 -2.94 -11.07 4.06
CA LEU A 110 -2.48 -12.31 3.40
C LEU A 110 -2.81 -13.54 4.24
N SER A 111 -2.58 -13.46 5.56
CA SER A 111 -2.91 -14.54 6.49
C SER A 111 -4.41 -14.85 6.51
N ASP A 112 -5.26 -13.82 6.55
CA ASP A 112 -6.72 -13.97 6.51
C ASP A 112 -7.19 -14.63 5.19
N LEU A 113 -6.49 -14.37 4.09
CA LEU A 113 -6.71 -15.02 2.81
C LEU A 113 -6.08 -16.42 2.73
N GLY A 114 -5.36 -16.90 3.75
CA GLY A 114 -4.67 -18.19 3.73
C GLY A 114 -3.51 -18.24 2.72
N ALA A 115 -2.89 -17.10 2.43
CA ALA A 115 -1.73 -16.98 1.57
C ALA A 115 -0.43 -16.83 2.39
N GLU A 116 0.70 -17.17 1.77
CA GLU A 116 2.03 -17.03 2.35
C GLU A 116 2.71 -15.75 1.87
N CYS A 117 3.58 -15.17 2.69
CA CYS A 117 4.46 -14.09 2.29
C CYS A 117 5.66 -14.64 1.50
N LYS A 118 5.76 -14.35 0.21
CA LYS A 118 6.81 -14.87 -0.69
C LYS A 118 7.67 -13.79 -1.30
N ALA A 119 7.12 -12.60 -1.52
CA ALA A 119 7.80 -11.52 -2.20
C ALA A 119 9.05 -11.10 -1.41
N GLN A 120 10.15 -11.01 -2.13
CA GLN A 120 11.44 -10.58 -1.62
C GLN A 120 11.70 -9.13 -1.99
N ILE A 121 12.52 -8.47 -1.17
CA ILE A 121 13.00 -7.12 -1.45
C ILE A 121 13.92 -7.17 -2.67
N THR A 122 13.83 -6.16 -3.54
CA THR A 122 14.68 -6.06 -4.73
C THR A 122 16.00 -5.34 -4.43
N ASP A 123 17.03 -5.57 -5.23
CA ASP A 123 18.29 -4.80 -5.15
C ASP A 123 18.07 -3.29 -5.24
N ALA A 124 17.08 -2.85 -6.03
CA ALA A 124 16.73 -1.44 -6.14
C ALA A 124 16.19 -0.89 -4.80
N SER A 125 15.35 -1.65 -4.11
CA SER A 125 14.82 -1.30 -2.79
C SER A 125 15.93 -1.26 -1.72
N LEU A 126 16.89 -2.20 -1.78
CA LEU A 126 18.04 -2.20 -0.88
C LEU A 126 18.92 -0.96 -1.05
N LYS A 127 19.15 -0.51 -2.30
CA LYS A 127 19.90 0.73 -2.57
C LYS A 127 19.25 1.97 -1.97
N ILE A 128 17.92 2.02 -1.93
CA ILE A 128 17.20 3.11 -1.25
C ILE A 128 17.50 3.08 0.25
N THR A 129 17.39 1.91 0.87
CA THR A 129 17.72 1.68 2.29
C THR A 129 19.17 2.08 2.61
N GLU A 130 20.12 1.68 1.77
CA GLU A 130 21.53 2.08 1.89
C GLU A 130 21.70 3.60 1.82
N LYS A 131 21.06 4.26 0.85
CA LYS A 131 21.18 5.71 0.67
C LYS A 131 20.57 6.49 1.84
N LEU A 132 19.40 6.07 2.34
CA LEU A 132 18.77 6.70 3.50
C LEU A 132 19.51 6.40 4.81
N GLY A 133 20.15 5.23 4.88
CA GLY A 133 20.98 4.76 5.99
C GLY A 133 22.42 5.31 6.01
N ASP A 134 22.89 5.98 4.97
CA ASP A 134 24.25 6.51 4.92
C ASP A 134 24.44 7.76 5.80
N ALA A 135 25.32 7.66 6.79
CA ALA A 135 25.68 8.75 7.71
C ALA A 135 26.47 9.89 7.04
N LYS A 136 27.04 9.64 5.86
CA LYS A 136 27.75 10.67 5.09
C LYS A 136 26.81 11.47 4.19
N THR A 137 25.61 10.97 3.95
CA THR A 137 24.58 11.69 3.19
C THR A 137 23.74 12.55 4.14
N SER A 138 23.68 13.84 3.87
CA SER A 138 22.90 14.79 4.68
C SER A 138 21.39 14.56 4.53
N ASP A 139 20.61 15.05 5.50
CA ASP A 139 19.14 15.00 5.45
C ASP A 139 18.58 15.69 4.19
N LYS A 140 19.22 16.78 3.76
CA LYS A 140 18.87 17.51 2.54
C LYS A 140 19.03 16.68 1.28
N GLU A 141 20.15 15.96 1.17
CA GLU A 141 20.43 15.07 0.05
C GLU A 141 19.52 13.84 0.05
N LYS A 142 19.16 13.32 1.23
CA LYS A 142 18.18 12.23 1.36
C LYS A 142 16.80 12.67 0.90
N LEU A 143 16.36 13.88 1.25
CA LEU A 143 15.11 14.48 0.77
C LEU A 143 15.11 14.66 -0.75
N LEU A 144 16.18 15.21 -1.33
CA LEU A 144 16.31 15.33 -2.79
C LEU A 144 16.25 13.96 -3.47
N TYR A 145 16.95 12.97 -2.93
CA TYR A 145 16.95 11.61 -3.45
C TYR A 145 15.55 10.98 -3.41
N ILE A 146 14.88 10.94 -2.25
CA ILE A 146 13.58 10.27 -2.14
C ILE A 146 12.49 10.95 -2.99
N THR A 147 12.47 12.28 -3.00
CA THR A 147 11.50 13.04 -3.81
C THR A 147 11.74 12.90 -5.31
N SER A 148 12.99 12.60 -5.73
CA SER A 148 13.29 12.33 -7.15
C SER A 148 12.76 10.99 -7.65
N LEU A 149 12.46 10.04 -6.76
CA LEU A 149 11.91 8.73 -7.13
C LEU A 149 10.43 8.83 -7.54
N ALA A 150 9.70 9.80 -6.96
CA ALA A 150 8.29 10.06 -7.22
C ALA A 150 8.04 11.58 -7.29
N PRO A 151 8.46 12.24 -8.38
CA PRO A 151 8.33 13.70 -8.51
C PRO A 151 6.87 14.16 -8.60
N ASP A 152 5.97 13.26 -9.02
CA ASP A 152 4.53 13.42 -8.95
C ASP A 152 3.94 12.23 -8.18
N PRO A 153 3.68 12.39 -6.87
CA PRO A 153 3.10 11.32 -6.05
C PRO A 153 1.74 10.84 -6.55
N ALA A 154 0.91 11.74 -7.09
CA ALA A 154 -0.42 11.35 -7.58
C ALA A 154 -0.28 10.42 -8.80
N ALA A 155 0.56 10.79 -9.76
CA ALA A 155 0.85 9.92 -10.90
C ALA A 155 1.57 8.62 -10.50
N PHE A 156 2.46 8.68 -9.50
CA PHE A 156 3.18 7.50 -9.00
C PHE A 156 2.25 6.45 -8.40
N PHE A 157 1.25 6.87 -7.62
CA PHE A 157 0.27 5.97 -7.00
C PHE A 157 -0.94 5.65 -7.88
N GLN A 158 -1.11 6.31 -9.03
CA GLN A 158 -2.25 6.06 -9.93
C GLN A 158 -2.43 4.58 -10.31
N PRO A 159 -1.37 3.79 -10.63
CA PRO A 159 -1.55 2.37 -10.91
C PRO A 159 -2.15 1.57 -9.74
N VAL A 160 -1.94 2.02 -8.49
CA VAL A 160 -2.54 1.41 -7.29
C VAL A 160 -4.00 1.82 -7.18
N CYS A 161 -4.34 3.08 -7.45
CA CYS A 161 -5.74 3.53 -7.53
C CYS A 161 -6.52 2.75 -8.59
N ASP A 162 -5.94 2.58 -9.79
CA ASP A 162 -6.57 1.81 -10.87
C ASP A 162 -6.80 0.35 -10.45
N PHE A 163 -5.87 -0.24 -9.70
CA PHE A 163 -6.03 -1.58 -9.13
C PHE A 163 -7.17 -1.63 -8.10
N VAL A 164 -7.25 -0.65 -7.19
CA VAL A 164 -8.36 -0.54 -6.21
C VAL A 164 -9.70 -0.43 -6.92
N ASP A 165 -9.79 0.38 -7.96
CA ASP A 165 -11.01 0.56 -8.74
C ASP A 165 -11.42 -0.72 -9.48
N ALA A 166 -10.44 -1.52 -9.91
CA ALA A 166 -10.66 -2.80 -10.59
C ALA A 166 -11.15 -3.92 -9.66
N ILE A 167 -10.90 -3.85 -8.34
CA ILE A 167 -11.39 -4.82 -7.37
C ILE A 167 -12.91 -4.71 -7.25
N LYS A 168 -13.61 -5.83 -7.43
CA LYS A 168 -15.07 -5.94 -7.37
C LYS A 168 -15.55 -6.78 -6.20
N ASP A 169 -14.89 -7.90 -5.91
CA ASP A 169 -15.40 -8.91 -5.00
C ASP A 169 -14.78 -8.79 -3.60
N ASP A 170 -13.46 -8.56 -3.51
CA ASP A 170 -12.76 -8.41 -2.23
C ASP A 170 -12.78 -6.96 -1.71
N LEU A 171 -13.95 -6.54 -1.24
CA LEU A 171 -14.17 -5.18 -0.74
C LEU A 171 -13.29 -4.82 0.46
N GLU A 172 -12.93 -5.79 1.30
CA GLU A 172 -12.05 -5.54 2.44
C GLU A 172 -10.63 -5.16 1.97
N THR A 173 -10.09 -5.90 1.00
CA THR A 173 -8.79 -5.54 0.40
C THR A 173 -8.88 -4.22 -0.38
N LYS A 174 -10.01 -3.96 -1.05
CA LYS A 174 -10.26 -2.68 -1.74
C LYS A 174 -10.13 -1.48 -0.80
N GLU A 175 -10.87 -1.50 0.32
CA GLU A 175 -10.84 -0.41 1.30
C GLU A 175 -9.46 -0.30 1.98
N LEU A 176 -8.80 -1.43 2.24
CA LEU A 176 -7.45 -1.46 2.80
C LEU A 176 -6.46 -0.71 1.89
N PHE A 177 -6.41 -1.03 0.60
CA PHE A 177 -5.54 -0.32 -0.34
C PHE A 177 -5.99 1.14 -0.54
N GLY A 178 -7.28 1.43 -0.48
CA GLY A 178 -7.80 2.80 -0.54
C GLY A 178 -7.27 3.70 0.58
N LEU A 179 -7.26 3.20 1.83
CA LEU A 179 -6.68 3.92 2.97
C LEU A 179 -5.17 4.01 2.89
N TYR A 180 -4.50 2.92 2.49
CA TYR A 180 -3.06 2.90 2.27
C TYR A 180 -2.62 4.03 1.31
N VAL A 181 -3.27 4.17 0.15
CA VAL A 181 -2.93 5.23 -0.82
C VAL A 181 -3.06 6.64 -0.21
N GLN A 182 -4.04 6.87 0.67
CA GLN A 182 -4.20 8.17 1.32
C GLN A 182 -3.04 8.48 2.27
N ASP A 183 -2.63 7.49 3.06
CA ASP A 183 -1.47 7.61 3.95
C ASP A 183 -0.19 7.87 3.15
N GLU A 184 0.01 7.13 2.07
CA GLU A 184 1.17 7.27 1.18
C GLU A 184 1.24 8.64 0.53
N LEU A 185 0.13 9.14 0.01
CA LEU A 185 0.05 10.49 -0.55
C LEU A 185 0.31 11.55 0.53
N SER A 186 -0.14 11.33 1.77
CA SER A 186 0.16 12.22 2.89
C SER A 186 1.67 12.26 3.19
N SER A 187 2.31 11.10 3.28
CA SER A 187 3.76 10.97 3.53
C SER A 187 4.57 11.59 2.38
N ALA A 188 4.24 11.29 1.13
CA ALA A 188 4.93 11.81 -0.04
C ALA A 188 4.81 13.34 -0.17
N ARG A 189 3.61 13.91 0.04
CA ARG A 189 3.43 15.37 0.04
C ARG A 189 4.23 16.05 1.14
N TRP A 190 4.29 15.43 2.33
CA TRP A 190 5.11 15.96 3.42
C TRP A 190 6.61 15.93 3.07
N LEU A 191 7.11 14.84 2.47
CA LEU A 191 8.50 14.73 2.00
C LEU A 191 8.84 15.79 0.95
N MET A 192 7.93 16.04 -0.01
CA MET A 192 8.11 17.11 -1.00
C MET A 192 8.19 18.49 -0.35
N HIS A 193 7.27 18.80 0.56
CA HIS A 193 7.27 20.05 1.32
C HIS A 193 8.57 20.21 2.14
N ALA A 194 9.00 19.17 2.86
CA ALA A 194 10.24 19.21 3.62
C ALA A 194 11.48 19.39 2.72
N CYS A 195 11.48 18.76 1.54
CA CYS A 195 12.52 18.93 0.54
C CYS A 195 12.59 20.37 0.03
N GLU A 196 11.46 20.95 -0.34
CA GLU A 196 11.37 22.34 -0.78
C GLU A 196 11.80 23.32 0.32
N ALA A 197 11.36 23.12 1.57
CA ALA A 197 11.70 24.00 2.68
C ALA A 197 13.21 23.99 2.99
N LEU A 198 13.91 22.88 2.78
CA LEU A 198 15.33 22.72 3.13
C LEU A 198 16.30 22.90 1.96
N ASN A 199 15.84 22.66 0.73
CA ASN A 199 16.65 22.74 -0.50
C ASN A 199 16.21 23.86 -1.46
N GLY A 200 15.06 24.49 -1.21
CA GLY A 200 14.58 25.62 -1.98
C GLY A 200 15.42 26.89 -1.78
N PRO A 201 15.18 27.93 -2.58
CA PRO A 201 15.84 29.21 -2.41
C PRO A 201 15.58 29.75 -1.01
N ALA A 202 16.62 30.30 -0.36
CA ALA A 202 16.48 30.88 0.97
C ALA A 202 15.32 31.90 0.98
N PRO A 203 14.39 31.82 1.95
CA PRO A 203 13.32 32.79 2.02
C PRO A 203 13.92 34.19 2.16
N ARG A 204 13.40 35.16 1.39
CA ARG A 204 13.68 36.57 1.67
C ARG A 204 13.26 36.84 3.12
N PRO A 205 14.04 37.63 3.89
CA PRO A 205 13.69 37.93 5.27
C PRO A 205 12.27 38.51 5.32
N MET A 206 11.35 37.78 5.94
CA MET A 206 9.99 38.25 6.18
C MET A 206 10.04 39.34 7.25
N ALA A 207 9.44 40.50 6.93
CA ALA A 207 9.08 41.48 7.94
C ALA A 207 8.13 40.81 8.95
N THR A 208 8.38 41.07 10.22
CA THR A 208 7.64 40.53 11.37
C THR A 208 6.14 40.84 11.26
N VAL A 209 5.31 39.79 11.20
CA VAL A 209 3.86 39.90 11.37
C VAL A 209 3.47 39.08 12.59
N GLY A 210 2.74 39.73 13.51
CA GLY A 210 2.47 39.27 14.86
C GLY A 210 1.59 38.02 14.96
N ASN A 211 1.81 37.29 16.07
CA ASN A 211 1.13 36.07 16.47
C ASN A 211 -0.40 36.23 16.58
N GLY A 212 -1.13 35.36 15.90
CA GLY A 212 -2.52 34.99 16.21
C GLY A 212 -2.58 33.50 16.52
N ALA A 213 -3.01 33.17 17.73
CA ALA A 213 -3.09 31.82 18.27
C ALA A 213 -4.16 30.98 17.57
N ALA A 214 -3.87 29.69 17.38
CA ALA A 214 -4.87 28.66 17.15
C ALA A 214 -4.50 27.42 17.96
N ASP A 215 -5.06 27.34 19.16
CA ASP A 215 -5.25 26.10 19.91
C ASP A 215 -6.70 25.67 19.68
N SER A 216 -6.91 24.51 19.04
CA SER A 216 -8.02 23.62 19.37
C SER A 216 -7.87 22.26 18.66
N LEU A 217 -7.98 21.20 19.46
CA LEU A 217 -8.12 19.77 19.15
C LEU A 217 -6.82 18.96 18.99
N VAL A 218 -6.13 18.79 20.12
CA VAL A 218 -5.71 17.48 20.68
C VAL A 218 -5.98 17.50 22.18
#